data_AF-A0A843LZF3-F1
#
_entry.id   AF-A0A843LZF3-F1
#
_cell.length_a   1.000
_cell.length_b   1.000
_cell.length_c   1.000
_cell.angle_alpha   90.00
_cell.angle_beta   90.00
_cell.angle_gamma   90.00
#
_symmetry.space_group_name_H-M   'P 1'
#
loop_
_entity.id
_entity.type
_entity.pdbx_description
1 polymer ?
#
loop_
_entity_poly.entity_id
_entity_poly.type
_entity_poly.pdbx_seq_one_letter_code
_entity_poly.pdbx_strand_id
1 'polypeptide(L)'
;DKLEDLMDLGAKFYDRDGLPTLLSTMDYVSTKIVTRVLDVAFEENVVTPGSALGITGRAGITGRKPQLILEAVQDKFDKVVFVEDGLALGSAIMARCMNSMGTQKSPIGGCQGQKCILGKRMKLQGSKYA
;
A
#
# COMPACT_ATOMS: atom_id res chain seq x y z
N ASP A 1 0.56 27.64 10.00
CA ASP A 1 -0.16 26.37 9.85
C ASP A 1 -1.61 26.73 9.52
N LYS A 2 -2.18 26.29 8.40
CA LYS A 2 -3.54 26.69 7.94
C LYS A 2 -4.64 25.86 8.62
N LEU A 3 -4.41 25.48 9.86
CA LEU A 3 -5.26 24.56 10.61
C LEU A 3 -6.60 25.20 10.97
N GLU A 4 -6.60 26.49 11.34
CA GLU A 4 -7.82 27.26 11.61
C GLU A 4 -8.73 27.33 10.38
N ASP A 5 -8.18 27.64 9.20
CA ASP A 5 -8.93 27.67 7.93
C ASP A 5 -9.61 26.32 7.62
N LEU A 6 -8.93 25.20 7.91
CA LEU A 6 -9.45 23.85 7.70
C LEU A 6 -10.55 23.50 8.70
N MET A 7 -10.41 23.93 9.95
CA MET A 7 -11.45 23.75 10.98
C MET A 7 -12.72 24.52 10.60
N ASP A 8 -12.57 25.76 10.16
CA ASP A 8 -13.68 26.59 9.70
C ASP A 8 -14.39 25.98 8.49
N LEU A 9 -13.63 25.41 7.55
CA LEU A 9 -14.20 24.71 6.40
C LEU A 9 -14.95 23.44 6.81
N GLY A 10 -14.39 22.66 7.74
CA GLY A 10 -15.03 21.47 8.29
C GLY A 10 -16.34 21.79 9.01
N ALA A 11 -16.37 22.85 9.81
CA ALA A 11 -17.56 23.35 10.48
C ALA A 11 -18.66 23.74 9.47
N LYS A 12 -18.30 24.48 8.42
CA LYS A 12 -19.25 24.86 7.35
C LYS A 12 -19.90 23.64 6.67
N PHE A 13 -19.14 22.58 6.40
CA PHE A 13 -19.69 21.36 5.81
C PHE A 13 -20.58 20.60 6.78
N TYR A 14 -20.17 20.52 8.04
CA TYR A 14 -20.95 19.85 9.08
C TYR A 14 -22.28 20.56 9.32
N ASP A 15 -22.26 21.88 9.49
CA ASP A 15 -23.45 22.68 9.79
C ASP A 15 -24.43 22.72 8.62
N ARG A 16 -23.93 22.75 7.38
CA ARG A 16 -24.78 22.84 6.18
C ARG A 16 -25.34 21.50 5.72
N ASP A 17 -24.48 20.48 5.62
CA ASP A 17 -24.78 19.21 4.93
C ASP A 17 -24.62 17.98 5.83
N GLY A 18 -24.26 18.18 7.11
CA GLY A 18 -24.14 17.14 8.11
C GLY A 18 -22.83 16.33 8.07
N LEU A 19 -22.67 15.48 9.09
CA LEU A 19 -21.52 14.59 9.25
C LEU A 19 -21.24 13.68 8.03
N PRO A 20 -22.24 13.06 7.38
CA PRO A 20 -21.97 12.16 6.24
C PRO A 20 -21.26 12.85 5.08
N THR A 21 -21.61 14.11 4.81
CA THR A 21 -20.99 14.91 3.73
C THR A 21 -19.56 15.27 4.07
N LEU A 22 -19.28 15.64 5.32
CA LEU A 22 -17.93 15.88 5.81
C LEU A 22 -17.05 14.62 5.65
N LEU A 23 -17.52 13.47 6.13
CA LEU A 23 -16.77 12.20 6.04
C LEU A 23 -16.55 11.77 4.58
N SER A 24 -17.56 11.93 3.73
CA SER A 24 -17.43 11.66 2.29
C SER A 24 -16.40 12.57 1.62
N THR A 25 -16.36 13.85 2.02
CA THR A 25 -15.36 14.81 1.52
C THR A 25 -13.95 14.35 1.91
N MET A 26 -13.77 13.87 3.15
CA MET A 26 -12.48 13.33 3.59
C MET A 26 -12.05 12.12 2.74
N ASP A 27 -12.97 11.21 2.42
CA ASP A 27 -12.68 10.06 1.57
C ASP A 27 -12.16 10.49 0.18
N TYR A 28 -12.81 11.47 -0.46
CA TYR A 28 -12.37 12.01 -1.75
C TYR A 28 -11.02 12.74 -1.67
N VAL A 29 -10.79 13.53 -0.60
CA VAL A 29 -9.52 14.21 -0.39
C VAL A 29 -8.39 13.20 -0.21
N SER A 30 -8.60 12.13 0.58
CA SER A 30 -7.62 11.05 0.72
C SER A 30 -7.32 10.36 -0.61
N THR A 31 -8.34 10.08 -1.43
CA THR A 31 -8.11 9.52 -2.78
C THR A 31 -7.27 10.45 -3.65
N LYS A 32 -7.53 11.76 -3.63
CA LYS A 32 -6.73 12.75 -4.36
C LYS A 32 -5.28 12.80 -3.90
N ILE A 33 -5.04 12.66 -2.60
CA ILE A 33 -3.67 12.60 -2.06
C ILE A 33 -2.96 11.37 -2.62
N VAL A 34 -3.61 10.20 -2.60
CA VAL A 34 -3.03 8.96 -3.16
C VAL A 34 -2.72 9.12 -4.64
N THR A 35 -3.67 9.60 -5.46
CA THR A 35 -3.43 9.75 -6.91
C THR A 35 -2.29 10.72 -7.19
N ARG A 36 -2.23 11.86 -6.47
CA ARG A 36 -1.14 12.83 -6.67
C ARG A 36 0.23 12.27 -6.30
N VAL A 37 0.32 11.50 -5.20
CA VAL A 37 1.57 10.83 -4.80
C VAL A 37 2.00 9.84 -5.87
N LEU A 38 1.07 9.07 -6.43
CA LEU A 38 1.35 8.11 -7.49
C LEU A 38 1.79 8.79 -8.78
N ASP A 39 1.14 9.90 -9.18
CA ASP A 39 1.52 10.66 -10.36
C ASP A 39 2.98 11.12 -10.27
N VAL A 40 3.39 11.67 -9.11
CA VAL A 40 4.80 12.03 -8.87
C VAL A 40 5.70 10.79 -8.90
N ALA A 41 5.28 9.67 -8.31
CA ALA A 41 6.09 8.44 -8.31
C ALA A 41 6.31 7.85 -9.71
N PHE A 42 5.34 8.01 -10.63
CA PHE A 42 5.49 7.65 -12.03
C PHE A 42 6.36 8.66 -12.79
N GLU A 43 6.16 9.97 -12.58
CA GLU A 43 6.98 11.05 -13.16
C GLU A 43 8.48 10.84 -12.83
N GLU A 44 8.77 10.49 -11.57
CA GLU A 44 10.13 10.24 -11.07
C GLU A 44 10.65 8.82 -11.36
N ASN A 45 9.88 7.98 -12.08
CA ASN A 45 10.23 6.59 -12.40
C ASN A 45 10.55 5.70 -11.17
N VAL A 46 9.95 6.02 -10.01
CA VAL A 46 10.06 5.22 -8.78
C VAL A 46 9.15 3.99 -8.86
N VAL A 47 8.08 4.08 -9.64
CA VAL A 47 7.12 2.99 -9.89
C VAL A 47 7.05 2.74 -11.39
N THR A 48 7.06 1.46 -11.80
CA THR A 48 6.93 1.06 -13.20
C THR A 48 5.55 0.47 -13.48
N PRO A 49 5.05 0.54 -14.74
CA PRO A 49 3.86 -0.19 -15.16
C PRO A 49 3.95 -1.68 -14.81
N GLY A 50 2.84 -2.27 -14.34
CA GLY A 50 2.79 -3.67 -13.89
C GLY A 50 3.24 -3.90 -12.44
N SER A 51 3.57 -2.84 -11.70
CA SER A 51 3.81 -2.93 -10.26
C SER A 51 2.54 -3.35 -9.50
N ALA A 52 2.72 -3.85 -8.27
CA ALA A 52 1.63 -4.02 -7.31
C ALA A 52 1.58 -2.82 -6.35
N LEU A 53 0.37 -2.31 -6.08
CA LEU A 53 0.13 -1.24 -5.12
C LEU A 53 -0.41 -1.81 -3.80
N GLY A 54 0.27 -1.49 -2.70
CA GLY A 54 -0.19 -1.81 -1.36
C GLY A 54 -0.61 -0.56 -0.60
N ILE A 55 -1.83 -0.53 -0.09
CA ILE A 55 -2.35 0.54 0.76
C ILE A 55 -2.51 0.00 2.18
N THR A 56 -1.84 0.66 3.12
CA THR A 56 -1.75 0.23 4.51
C THR A 56 -2.28 1.29 5.48
N GLY A 57 -2.82 0.85 6.60
CA GLY A 57 -3.27 1.71 7.70
C GLY A 57 -4.72 2.18 7.54
N ARG A 58 -5.40 2.35 8.68
CA ARG A 58 -6.82 2.74 8.77
C ARG A 58 -7.15 4.01 7.96
N ALA A 59 -6.21 4.93 7.85
CA ALA A 59 -6.37 6.16 7.08
C ALA A 59 -6.60 5.91 5.57
N GLY A 60 -6.06 4.83 5.01
CA GLY A 60 -6.24 4.47 3.59
C GLY A 60 -7.32 3.43 3.32
N ILE A 61 -7.74 2.66 4.34
CA ILE A 61 -8.58 1.46 4.14
C ILE A 61 -10.02 1.56 4.69
N THR A 62 -10.38 2.66 5.34
CA THR A 62 -11.71 2.84 5.96
C THR A 62 -12.65 3.68 5.08
N GLY A 63 -13.95 3.67 5.39
CA GLY A 63 -14.94 4.44 4.61
C GLY A 63 -15.06 3.92 3.18
N ARG A 64 -15.25 4.83 2.22
CA ARG A 64 -15.30 4.51 0.78
C ARG A 64 -13.95 4.63 0.07
N LYS A 65 -12.88 4.92 0.81
CA LYS A 65 -11.53 5.10 0.25
C LYS A 65 -11.04 3.89 -0.55
N PRO A 66 -11.19 2.62 -0.10
CA PRO A 66 -10.75 1.48 -0.89
C PRO A 66 -11.36 1.44 -2.29
N GLN A 67 -12.67 1.69 -2.39
CA GLN A 67 -13.38 1.68 -3.67
C GLN A 67 -12.94 2.84 -4.55
N LEU A 68 -12.92 4.06 -4.02
CA LEU A 68 -12.53 5.26 -4.77
C LEU A 68 -11.08 5.20 -5.26
N ILE A 69 -10.17 4.68 -4.43
CA ILE A 69 -8.77 4.53 -4.80
C ILE A 69 -8.61 3.44 -5.85
N LEU A 70 -9.28 2.30 -5.68
CA LEU A 70 -9.22 1.21 -6.66
C LEU A 70 -9.72 1.68 -8.03
N GLU A 71 -10.84 2.39 -8.08
CA GLU A 71 -11.39 2.98 -9.32
C GLU A 71 -10.38 3.90 -10.02
N ALA A 72 -9.60 4.67 -9.24
CA ALA A 72 -8.65 5.65 -9.75
C ALA A 72 -7.29 5.08 -10.20
N VAL A 73 -6.95 3.84 -9.83
CA VAL A 73 -5.59 3.28 -10.04
C VAL A 73 -5.55 1.90 -10.71
N GLN A 74 -6.70 1.24 -10.88
CA GLN A 74 -6.81 -0.12 -11.42
C GLN A 74 -6.22 -0.30 -12.83
N ASP A 75 -6.13 0.77 -13.62
CA ASP A 75 -5.54 0.79 -14.95
C ASP A 75 -4.00 0.89 -14.94
N LYS A 76 -3.43 1.38 -13.83
CA LYS A 76 -1.99 1.61 -13.67
C LYS A 76 -1.24 0.45 -13.00
N PHE A 77 -1.94 -0.41 -12.26
CA PHE A 77 -1.36 -1.47 -11.43
C PHE A 77 -1.98 -2.84 -11.70
N ASP A 78 -1.15 -3.89 -11.71
CA ASP A 78 -1.62 -5.27 -11.91
C ASP A 78 -2.43 -5.78 -10.71
N LYS A 79 -2.06 -5.34 -9.51
CA LYS A 79 -2.68 -5.73 -8.24
C LYS A 79 -2.73 -4.57 -7.29
N VAL A 80 -3.88 -4.39 -6.64
CA VAL A 80 -4.07 -3.43 -5.56
C VAL A 80 -4.51 -4.21 -4.33
N VAL A 81 -3.80 -4.05 -3.22
CA VAL A 81 -4.11 -4.72 -1.95
C VAL A 81 -4.29 -3.69 -0.84
N PHE A 82 -5.33 -3.91 -0.03
CA PHE A 82 -5.62 -3.10 1.16
C PHE A 82 -5.35 -3.95 2.39
N VAL A 83 -4.49 -3.47 3.28
CA VAL A 83 -4.03 -4.21 4.46
C VAL A 83 -4.11 -3.31 5.68
N GLU A 84 -4.50 -3.85 6.83
CA GLU A 84 -4.51 -3.05 8.07
C GLU A 84 -3.12 -2.57 8.49
N ASP A 85 -2.16 -3.49 8.55
CA ASP A 85 -0.77 -3.19 8.93
C ASP A 85 0.21 -3.97 8.03
N GLY A 86 0.56 -3.35 6.90
CA GLY A 86 1.54 -3.87 5.96
C GLY A 86 2.97 -3.85 6.53
N LEU A 87 3.28 -2.93 7.45
CA LEU A 87 4.63 -2.80 8.01
C LEU A 87 4.92 -3.92 9.00
N ALA A 88 4.00 -4.20 9.92
CA ALA A 88 4.13 -5.33 10.85
C ALA A 88 4.13 -6.66 10.11
N LEU A 89 3.25 -6.83 9.11
CA LEU A 89 3.21 -8.04 8.29
C LEU A 89 4.52 -8.23 7.51
N GLY A 90 5.02 -7.18 6.86
CA GLY A 90 6.30 -7.21 6.16
C GLY A 90 7.46 -7.56 7.07
N SER A 91 7.50 -6.99 8.27
CA SER A 91 8.52 -7.27 9.29
C SER A 91 8.49 -8.72 9.75
N ALA A 92 7.29 -9.27 10.02
CA ALA A 92 7.12 -10.67 10.42
C ALA A 92 7.57 -11.63 9.31
N ILE A 93 7.23 -11.35 8.05
CA ILE A 93 7.66 -12.15 6.90
C ILE A 93 9.18 -12.10 6.72
N MET A 94 9.79 -10.93 6.84
CA MET A 94 11.24 -10.77 6.79
C MET A 94 11.94 -11.55 7.90
N ALA A 95 11.46 -11.45 9.14
CA ALA A 95 12.02 -12.19 10.27
C ALA A 95 11.96 -13.71 10.03
N ARG A 96 10.83 -14.23 9.54
CA ARG A 96 10.69 -15.66 9.18
C ARG A 96 11.64 -16.06 8.05
N CYS A 97 11.82 -15.19 7.05
CA CYS A 97 12.74 -15.42 5.94
C CYS A 97 14.20 -15.46 6.41
N MET A 98 14.61 -14.54 7.30
CA MET A 98 15.97 -14.50 7.86
C MET A 98 16.26 -15.70 8.77
N ASN A 99 15.25 -16.21 9.48
CA ASN A 99 15.36 -17.42 10.30
C ASN A 99 15.15 -18.72 9.52
N SER A 100 15.22 -18.68 8.18
CA SER A 100 15.10 -19.85 7.30
C SER A 100 13.85 -20.69 7.53
N MET A 101 12.75 -20.07 7.99
CA MET A 101 11.48 -20.77 8.24
C MET A 101 10.73 -21.11 6.94
N GLY A 102 11.25 -20.70 5.78
CA GLY A 102 10.64 -20.90 4.47
C GLY A 102 11.26 -22.09 3.75
N THR A 103 10.44 -22.84 3.03
CA THR A 103 10.89 -24.01 2.26
C THR A 103 10.67 -23.81 0.76
N GLN A 104 11.23 -24.70 -0.07
CA GLN A 104 10.95 -24.67 -1.52
C GLN A 104 9.47 -24.97 -1.85
N LYS A 105 8.78 -25.74 -1.00
CA LYS A 105 7.36 -26.08 -1.13
C LYS A 105 6.45 -24.97 -0.58
N SER A 106 6.89 -24.29 0.48
CA SER A 106 6.18 -23.15 1.09
C SER A 106 7.16 -21.97 1.25
N PRO A 107 7.35 -21.19 0.17
CA PRO A 107 8.28 -20.06 0.17
C PRO A 107 7.71 -18.89 0.98
N ILE A 108 8.57 -18.20 1.73
CA ILE A 108 8.21 -17.03 2.56
C ILE A 108 8.82 -15.72 2.02
N GLY A 109 9.81 -15.81 1.12
CA GLY A 109 10.44 -14.64 0.52
C GLY A 109 10.62 -14.82 -0.99
N GLY A 110 10.96 -13.74 -1.69
CA GLY A 110 11.24 -13.75 -3.13
C GLY A 110 10.57 -12.62 -3.88
N CYS A 111 10.82 -12.54 -5.19
CA CYS A 111 10.09 -11.64 -6.08
C CYS A 111 8.67 -12.17 -6.28
N GLN A 112 7.73 -11.27 -6.59
CA GLN A 112 6.35 -11.64 -6.91
C GLN A 112 6.32 -12.74 -7.99
N GLY A 113 5.57 -13.82 -7.72
CA GLY A 113 5.46 -14.98 -8.61
C GLY A 113 6.65 -15.95 -8.60
N GLN A 114 7.72 -15.67 -7.84
CA GLN A 114 8.88 -16.56 -7.72
C GLN A 114 8.86 -17.38 -6.43
N LYS A 115 9.59 -18.50 -6.44
CA LYS A 115 9.89 -19.29 -5.24
C LYS A 115 10.90 -18.57 -4.35
N CYS A 116 11.11 -19.12 -3.16
CA CYS A 116 12.08 -18.64 -2.16
C CYS A 116 13.44 -18.30 -2.78
N ILE A 117 13.95 -17.08 -2.53
CA ILE A 117 15.29 -16.67 -2.99
C ILE A 117 16.43 -17.37 -2.25
N LEU A 118 16.14 -18.08 -1.15
CA LEU A 118 17.16 -18.77 -0.34
C LEU A 118 18.01 -19.71 -1.20
N GLY A 119 17.41 -20.51 -2.09
CA GLY A 119 18.17 -21.39 -2.99
C GLY A 119 19.10 -20.61 -3.92
N LYS A 120 18.66 -19.46 -4.46
CA LYS A 120 19.51 -18.58 -5.27
C LYS A 120 20.68 -18.00 -4.43
N ARG A 121 20.42 -17.61 -3.18
CA ARG A 121 21.46 -17.11 -2.25
C ARG A 121 22.48 -18.18 -1.88
N MET A 122 22.03 -19.40 -1.60
CA MET A 122 22.90 -20.54 -1.29
C MET A 122 23.80 -20.90 -2.47
N LYS A 123 23.28 -20.85 -3.71
CA LYS A 123 24.09 -21.05 -4.93
C LYS A 123 25.17 -19.99 -5.08
N LEU A 124 24.82 -18.71 -4.87
CA LEU A 124 25.78 -17.60 -4.90
C LEU A 124 26.86 -17.70 -3.82
N GLN A 125 26.52 -18.23 -2.65
CA GLN A 125 27.44 -18.43 -1.53
C GLN A 125 28.31 -19.70 -1.66
N GLY A 126 28.21 -20.45 -2.77
CA GLY A 126 28.97 -21.68 -2.96
C GLY A 126 28.60 -22.80 -1.99
N SER A 127 27.42 -22.73 -1.36
CA SER A 127 26.97 -23.75 -0.44
C SER A 127 26.73 -25.07 -1.19
N LYS A 128 27.25 -26.18 -0.65
CA LYS A 128 27.02 -27.53 -1.20
C LYS A 128 25.55 -27.98 -1.10
N TYR A 129 24.73 -27.25 -0.36
CA TYR A 129 23.32 -27.57 -0.07
C TYR A 129 22.33 -26.78 -0.95
N ALA A 130 22.81 -26.16 -2.03
CA ALA A 130 22.06 -25.22 -2.85
C ALA A 130 21.17 -25.85 -3.94
#